data_AF-A0A838QZ66-F1
#
_entry.id   AF-A0A838QZ66-F1
#
_cell.length_a   1.000
_cell.length_b   1.000
_cell.length_c   1.000
_cell.angle_alpha   90.00
_cell.angle_beta   90.00
_cell.angle_gamma   90.00
#
_symmetry.space_group_name_H-M   'P 1'
#
loop_
_entity.id
_entity.type
_entity.pdbx_description
1 polymer ?
#
loop_
_entity_poly.entity_id
_entity_poly.type
_entity_poly.pdbx_seq_one_letter_code
_entity_poly.pdbx_strand_id
1 'polypeptide(L)' 'MPTTKEQTQELIKTLLNGRAAAPTLELVDYLKAIPRLESLASVPAGTPVLIRGDVDAKPGPAIGEGDVRL' A
#
# COMPACT_ATOMS: atom_id res chain seq x y z
N MET A 1 -20.99 1.60 12.98
CA MET A 1 -21.75 0.33 12.96
C MET A 1 -20.83 -0.78 13.47
N PRO A 2 -21.29 -1.65 14.37
CA PRO A 2 -20.49 -2.82 14.76
C PRO A 2 -20.41 -3.81 13.60
N THR A 3 -19.24 -4.42 13.41
CA THR A 3 -19.03 -5.50 12.44
C THR A 3 -19.79 -6.76 12.82
N THR A 4 -20.33 -7.48 11.84
CA THR A 4 -21.01 -8.75 12.08
C THR A 4 -20.03 -9.93 12.11
N LYS A 5 -20.50 -11.08 12.61
CA LYS A 5 -19.70 -12.32 12.64
C LYS A 5 -19.35 -12.78 11.22
N GLU A 6 -20.29 -12.68 10.30
CA GLU A 6 -20.16 -13.09 8.90
C GLU A 6 -19.12 -12.23 8.19
N GLN A 7 -19.16 -10.92 8.41
CA GLN A 7 -18.15 -9.98 7.89
C GLN A 7 -16.75 -10.30 8.42
N THR A 8 -16.66 -10.66 9.70
CA THR A 8 -15.38 -11.04 10.33
C THR A 8 -14.86 -12.36 9.76
N GLN A 9 -15.72 -13.35 9.54
CA GLN A 9 -15.35 -14.64 8.94
C GLN A 9 -14.88 -14.49 7.49
N GLU A 10 -15.55 -13.65 6.71
CA GLU A 10 -15.18 -13.39 5.30
C GLU A 10 -13.79 -12.74 5.21
N LEU A 11 -13.51 -11.78 6.10
CA LEU A 11 -12.20 -11.14 6.19
C LEU A 11 -11.11 -12.16 6.55
N ILE A 12 -11.34 -13.02 7.55
CA ILE A 12 -10.38 -14.05 7.96
C ILE A 12 -10.08 -15.00 6.80
N LYS A 13 -11.09 -15.48 6.08
CA LYS A 13 -10.91 -16.35 4.91
C LYS A 13 -10.07 -15.67 3.83
N THR A 14 -10.34 -14.40 3.56
CA THR A 14 -9.61 -13.61 2.55
C THR A 14 -8.12 -13.50 2.90
N LEU A 15 -7.80 -13.19 4.16
CA LEU A 15 -6.43 -13.10 4.65
C LEU A 15 -5.69 -14.45 4.56
N LEU A 16 -6.36 -15.54 4.96
CA LEU A 16 -5.77 -16.87 4.91
C LEU A 16 -5.59 -17.39 3.49
N ASN A 17 -6.51 -17.09 2.57
CA ASN A 17 -6.39 -17.44 1.15
C ASN A 17 -5.22 -16.73 0.48
N GLY A 18 -4.96 -15.46 0.81
CA GLY A 18 -3.79 -14.74 0.32
C GLY A 18 -2.47 -15.42 0.72
N ARG A 19 -2.40 -15.91 1.97
CA ARG A 19 -1.24 -16.69 2.45
C ARG A 19 -1.12 -18.05 1.77
N ALA A 20 -2.23 -18.74 1.52
CA ALA A 20 -2.22 -20.02 0.81
C ALA A 20 -1.80 -19.86 -0.67
N ALA A 21 -2.20 -18.77 -1.31
CA ALA A 21 -1.82 -18.45 -2.69
C ALA A 21 -0.35 -18.02 -2.83
N ALA A 22 0.24 -17.45 -1.77
CA ALA A 22 1.62 -17.00 -1.74
C ALA A 22 2.35 -17.50 -0.48
N PRO A 23 2.56 -18.84 -0.34
CA PRO A 23 3.02 -19.46 0.90
C PRO A 23 4.47 -19.12 1.27
N THR A 24 5.25 -18.65 0.30
CA THR A 24 6.66 -18.26 0.45
C THR A 24 6.86 -16.75 0.43
N LEU A 25 5.79 -15.95 0.33
CA LEU A 25 5.92 -14.50 0.32
C LEU A 25 6.24 -14.03 1.73
N GLU A 26 7.44 -13.51 1.91
CA GLU A 26 7.89 -12.99 3.19
C GLU A 26 7.69 -11.48 3.29
N LEU A 27 7.75 -10.95 4.51
CA LEU A 27 7.69 -9.50 4.75
C LEU A 27 8.76 -8.76 3.94
N VAL A 28 9.94 -9.34 3.77
CA VAL A 28 11.02 -8.74 2.99
C VAL A 28 10.64 -8.55 1.52
N ASP A 29 9.83 -9.45 0.96
CA ASP A 29 9.38 -9.35 -0.44
C ASP A 29 8.34 -8.25 -0.59
N TYR A 30 7.45 -8.11 0.40
CA TYR A 30 6.53 -6.98 0.48
C TYR A 30 7.30 -5.65 0.54
N LEU A 31 8.31 -5.55 1.41
CA LEU A 31 9.14 -4.34 1.53
C LEU A 31 9.91 -4.00 0.24
N LYS A 32 10.37 -5.02 -0.49
CA LYS A 32 11.03 -4.83 -1.81
C LYS A 32 10.05 -4.37 -2.88
N ALA A 33 8.78 -4.77 -2.79
CA ALA A 33 7.74 -4.40 -3.75
C ALA A 33 7.19 -2.98 -3.55
N ILE A 34 7.48 -2.33 -2.41
CA ILE A 34 7.09 -0.93 -2.17
C ILE A 34 7.74 -0.05 -3.26
N PRO A 35 6.96 0.70 -4.05
CA PRO A 35 7.51 1.58 -5.07
C PRO A 35 8.43 2.62 -4.43
N ARG A 36 9.51 2.94 -5.16
CA ARG A 36 10.51 3.91 -4.71
C ARG A 36 10.39 5.18 -5.53
N LEU A 37 10.55 6.30 -4.86
CA LEU A 37 10.64 7.60 -5.51
C LEU A 37 12.03 7.84 -6.07
N GLU A 38 12.15 7.92 -7.40
CA GLU A 38 13.41 8.27 -8.07
C GLU A 38 13.92 9.65 -7.63
N SER A 39 13.02 10.60 -7.35
CA SER A 39 13.36 11.93 -6.84
C SER A 39 14.08 11.90 -5.48
N LEU A 40 14.03 10.78 -4.75
CA LEU A 40 14.74 10.56 -3.50
C LEU A 40 16.00 9.68 -3.66
N ALA A 41 16.36 9.25 -4.87
CA ALA A 41 17.48 8.32 -5.09
C ALA A 41 18.84 8.88 -4.64
N SER A 42 18.99 10.22 -4.63
CA SER A 42 20.20 10.90 -4.18
C SER A 42 20.22 11.19 -2.67
N VAL A 43 19.13 10.91 -1.95
CA VAL A 43 19.01 11.21 -0.52
C VAL A 43 19.58 10.04 0.29
N PRO A 44 20.50 10.27 1.24
CA PRO A 44 21.05 9.18 2.07
C PRO A 44 19.98 8.43 2.84
N ALA A 45 20.15 7.12 2.99
CA ALA A 45 19.26 6.31 3.81
C ALA A 45 19.21 6.83 5.27
N GLY A 46 18.01 6.85 5.85
CA GLY A 46 17.79 7.36 7.21
C GLY A 46 17.65 8.89 7.30
N THR A 47 17.78 9.61 6.18
CA THR A 47 17.47 11.05 6.15
C THR A 47 16.00 11.27 6.50
N PRO A 48 15.67 12.08 7.51
CA PRO A 48 14.29 12.44 7.80
C PRO A 48 13.68 13.16 6.61
N VAL A 49 12.55 12.64 6.12
CA VAL A 49 11.77 13.26 5.06
C VAL A 49 10.39 13.64 5.59
N LEU A 50 9.93 14.84 5.24
CA LEU A 50 8.56 15.25 5.54
C LEU A 50 7.64 14.62 4.51
N ILE A 51 6.89 13.60 4.92
CA ILE A 51 5.79 13.06 4.13
C ILE A 51 4.57 13.90 4.47
N ARG A 52 4.14 14.77 3.55
CA ARG A 52 2.90 15.52 3.72
C ARG A 52 1.74 14.56 3.47
N GLY A 53 1.15 14.06 4.55
CA GLY A 53 -0.04 13.22 4.50
C GLY A 53 -1.27 14.02 4.06
N ASP A 54 -1.81 13.62 2.91
CA ASP A 54 -3.14 13.86 2.35
C ASP A 54 -3.44 15.19 1.63
N VAL A 55 -3.76 15.05 0.34
CA VAL A 55 -4.67 15.87 -0.45
C VAL A 55 -5.26 14.91 -1.49
N ASP A 56 -6.56 14.63 -1.44
CA ASP A 56 -7.40 14.05 -2.52
C ASP A 56 -6.64 13.98 -3.85
N ALA A 57 -5.90 12.89 -4.10
CA ALA A 57 -5.11 12.70 -5.30
C ALA A 57 -6.11 12.42 -6.43
N LYS A 58 -6.77 13.49 -6.88
CA LYS A 58 -7.51 13.51 -8.12
C LYS A 58 -6.51 13.90 -9.20
N PRO A 59 -6.05 12.92 -9.97
CA PRO A 59 -5.42 13.24 -11.23
C PRO A 59 -6.54 13.79 -12.13
N GLY A 60 -6.52 15.08 -12.43
CA GLY A 60 -7.57 15.74 -13.24
C GLY A 60 -8.98 15.65 -12.63
N PRO A 61 -10.02 16.07 -13.36
CA PRO A 61 -11.42 15.94 -12.90
C PRO A 61 -11.89 14.48 -12.73
N ALA A 62 -11.17 13.48 -13.27
CA ALA A 62 -11.57 12.08 -13.28
C ALA A 62 -10.44 11.12 -12.85
N ILE A 63 -10.78 10.05 -12.13
CA ILE A 63 -9.82 9.02 -11.68
C ILE A 63 -8.95 8.53 -12.87
N GLY A 64 -7.64 8.76 -12.80
CA GLY A 64 -6.62 8.36 -13.80
C GLY A 64 -5.86 9.47 -14.55
N GLU A 65 -6.24 10.75 -14.47
CA GLU A 65 -5.63 11.84 -15.28
C GLU A 65 -4.44 12.60 -14.62
N GLY A 66 -3.22 12.05 -14.61
CA GLY A 66 -2.07 12.69 -13.92
C GLY A 66 -1.78 12.22 -12.49
N ASP A 67 -1.94 10.92 -12.25
CA ASP A 67 -1.79 10.28 -10.94
C ASP A 67 -0.31 10.27 -10.51
N VAL A 68 0.03 11.07 -9.50
CA VAL A 68 1.29 10.89 -8.76
C VAL A 68 1.04 9.78 -7.74
N ARG A 69 1.37 8.55 -8.12
CA ARG A 69 1.32 7.41 -7.21
C ARG A 69 2.67 7.26 -6.49
N LEU A 70 2.62 7.21 -5.16
CA LEU A 70 3.63 6.53 -4.36
C LEU A 70 3.29 5.06 -4.28
#